data_AF-A0A7Y0N1B5-F1
#
_entry.id   AF-A0A7Y0N1B5-F1
#
_cell.length_a   1.000
_cell.length_b   1.000
_cell.length_c   1.000
_cell.angle_alpha   90.00
_cell.angle_beta   90.00
_cell.angle_gamma   90.00
#
_symmetry.space_group_name_H-M   'P 1'
#
loop_
_entity.id
_entity.type
_entity.pdbx_description
1 polymer ?
#
loop_
_entity_poly.entity_id
_entity_poly.type
_entity_poly.pdbx_seq_one_letter_code
_entity_poly.pdbx_strand_id
1 'polypeptide(L)'
;MELNTSKRVRGTHSTKCKNANPHFVVPKSYEDRNPPMFIRDLVKQSQSRDVTLSDVAMFGRAQASRLKRIYKDRAKAINALHSVFSAHVNLVTFQIEISLRNASDLAGLTTVSEAEIKSAEEDKLHTPIVSISRASRALKEMVEMGVIRADKEWQVWDKEAGCW
;
A
#
# COMPACT_ATOMS: atom_id res chain seq x y z
N MET A 1 -45.11 3.28 -7.34
CA MET A 1 -43.69 3.67 -7.25
C MET A 1 -43.12 3.03 -6.00
N GLU A 2 -42.45 1.89 -6.14
CA GLU A 2 -41.84 1.20 -5.01
C GLU A 2 -40.56 1.93 -4.58
N LEU A 3 -40.54 2.41 -3.34
CA LEU A 3 -39.38 3.01 -2.72
C LEU A 3 -38.34 1.90 -2.48
N ASN A 4 -37.31 1.88 -3.31
CA ASN A 4 -36.13 1.04 -3.16
C ASN A 4 -35.36 1.45 -1.89
N THR A 5 -35.82 0.98 -0.72
CA THR A 5 -35.14 1.18 0.56
C THR A 5 -33.97 0.21 0.62
N SER A 6 -32.76 0.71 0.34
CA SER A 6 -31.56 -0.11 0.44
C SER A 6 -31.43 -0.69 1.86
N LYS A 7 -31.36 -2.01 2.01
CA LYS A 7 -31.06 -2.73 3.27
C LYS A 7 -29.66 -2.46 3.85
N ARG A 8 -28.93 -1.46 3.34
CA ARG A 8 -27.59 -1.10 3.83
C ARG A 8 -27.74 -0.27 5.09
N VAL A 9 -27.79 -0.94 6.24
CA VAL A 9 -27.48 -0.30 7.52
C VAL A 9 -26.06 0.26 7.41
N ARG A 10 -25.86 1.55 7.68
CA ARG A 10 -24.51 2.08 7.90
C ARG A 10 -23.95 1.31 9.09
N GLY A 11 -23.08 0.33 8.83
CA GLY A 11 -22.29 -0.27 9.90
C GLY A 11 -21.57 0.83 10.67
N THR A 12 -21.16 0.53 11.90
CA THR A 12 -20.19 1.30 12.69
C THR A 12 -18.83 1.27 11.99
N HIS A 13 -18.76 1.83 10.78
CA HIS A 13 -17.53 2.01 10.05
C HIS A 13 -16.80 3.17 10.70
N SER A 14 -15.75 2.85 11.46
CA SER A 14 -14.81 3.86 11.93
C SER A 14 -14.24 4.61 10.72
N THR A 15 -14.45 5.92 10.68
CA THR A 15 -13.78 6.81 9.74
C THR A 15 -12.32 7.03 10.11
N LYS A 16 -11.94 6.64 11.34
CA LYS A 16 -10.57 6.74 11.83
C LYS A 16 -9.71 5.65 11.22
N CYS A 17 -8.52 6.09 10.83
CA CYS A 17 -7.43 5.23 10.45
C CYS A 17 -7.04 4.28 11.61
N LYS A 18 -6.93 2.97 11.35
CA LYS A 18 -6.47 1.97 12.33
C LYS A 18 -4.98 2.13 12.70
N ASN A 19 -4.11 2.41 11.72
CA ASN A 19 -2.69 2.76 11.96
C ASN A 19 -2.37 4.17 11.46
N ALA A 20 -2.34 5.13 12.39
CA ALA A 20 -2.17 6.56 12.09
C ALA A 20 -0.78 6.94 11.53
N ASN A 21 0.23 6.10 11.75
CA ASN A 21 1.62 6.33 11.36
C ASN A 21 2.20 5.08 10.68
N PRO A 22 1.74 4.72 9.47
CA PRO A 22 2.41 3.68 8.69
C PRO A 22 3.83 4.14 8.35
N HIS A 23 4.79 3.25 8.49
CA HIS A 23 6.20 3.53 8.24
C HIS A 23 6.89 2.24 7.80
N PHE A 24 7.73 2.33 6.77
CA PHE A 24 8.55 1.22 6.33
C PHE A 24 9.86 1.18 7.12
N VAL A 25 10.04 0.15 7.94
CA VAL A 25 11.33 -0.13 8.58
C VAL A 25 12.09 -1.11 7.70
N VAL A 26 13.27 -0.70 7.26
CA VAL A 26 14.14 -1.55 6.44
C VAL A 26 14.54 -2.78 7.26
N PRO A 27 14.20 -4.01 6.84
CA PRO A 27 14.60 -5.21 7.55
C PRO A 27 16.12 -5.38 7.53
N LYS A 28 16.71 -5.90 8.62
CA LYS A 28 18.16 -6.20 8.66
C LYS A 28 18.61 -7.11 7.52
N SER A 29 17.78 -8.10 7.17
CA SER A 29 18.05 -8.99 6.03
C SER A 29 18.22 -8.25 4.70
N TYR A 30 17.57 -7.10 4.53
CA TYR A 30 17.72 -6.25 3.36
C TYR A 30 19.07 -5.51 3.37
N GLU A 31 19.53 -5.06 4.54
CA GLU A 31 20.86 -4.48 4.71
C GLU A 31 21.95 -5.54 4.45
N ASP A 32 21.74 -6.76 4.94
CA ASP A 32 22.65 -7.90 4.76
C ASP A 32 22.77 -8.34 3.29
N ARG A 33 21.71 -8.17 2.49
CA ARG A 33 21.72 -8.39 1.03
C ARG A 33 22.65 -7.40 0.29
N ASN A 34 23.09 -6.34 0.97
CA ASN A 34 23.95 -5.28 0.46
C ASN A 34 23.48 -4.76 -0.92
N PRO A 35 22.28 -4.18 -1.00
CA PRO A 35 21.75 -3.66 -2.25
C PRO A 35 22.65 -2.55 -2.79
N PRO A 36 22.67 -2.34 -4.11
CA PRO A 36 23.46 -1.29 -4.73
C PRO A 36 23.21 0.08 -4.08
N MET A 37 24.25 0.91 -4.02
CA MET A 37 24.26 2.18 -3.30
C MET A 37 23.11 3.11 -3.70
N PHE A 38 22.76 3.17 -4.98
CA PHE A 38 21.65 4.02 -5.45
C PHE A 38 20.28 3.53 -4.97
N ILE A 39 20.06 2.22 -4.69
CA ILE A 39 18.81 1.76 -4.08
C ILE A 39 18.76 2.22 -2.62
N ARG A 40 19.89 2.14 -1.90
CA ARG A 40 19.99 2.63 -0.53
C ARG A 40 19.70 4.12 -0.46
N ASP A 41 20.26 4.89 -1.38
CA ASP A 41 20.00 6.32 -1.50
C ASP A 41 18.55 6.60 -1.88
N LEU A 42 17.96 5.82 -2.80
CA LEU A 42 16.55 5.93 -3.16
C LEU A 42 15.64 5.72 -1.96
N VAL A 43 15.86 4.67 -1.16
CA VAL A 43 15.09 4.38 0.06
C VAL A 43 15.27 5.48 1.11
N LYS A 44 16.50 6.00 1.28
CA LYS A 44 16.75 7.12 2.18
C LYS A 44 16.03 8.40 1.74
N GLN A 45 16.03 8.67 0.44
CA GLN A 45 15.29 9.81 -0.13
C GLN A 45 13.78 9.63 -0.03
N SER A 46 13.27 8.41 -0.25
CA SER A 46 11.84 8.10 -0.14
C SER A 46 11.30 8.29 1.28
N GLN A 47 12.13 8.06 2.30
CA GLN A 47 11.76 8.25 3.71
C GLN A 47 11.85 9.71 4.17
N SER A 48 12.67 10.53 3.52
CA SER A 48 12.91 11.94 3.91
C SER A 48 12.00 12.94 3.19
N ARG A 49 11.38 12.55 2.07
CA ARG A 49 10.56 13.44 1.23
C ARG A 49 9.16 12.88 1.04
N ASP A 50 8.18 13.78 0.96
CA ASP A 50 6.79 13.43 0.66
C ASP A 50 6.60 13.34 -0.86
N VAL A 51 6.31 12.16 -1.39
CA VAL A 51 6.12 11.95 -2.83
C VAL A 51 4.84 12.63 -3.34
N THR A 52 3.85 12.81 -2.47
CA THR A 52 2.55 13.40 -2.83
C THR A 52 2.61 14.90 -3.10
N LEU A 53 3.70 15.56 -2.66
CA LEU A 53 3.96 16.98 -2.84
C LEU A 53 4.95 17.27 -3.98
N SER A 54 5.42 16.24 -4.68
CA SER A 54 6.26 16.42 -5.86
C SER A 54 5.49 17.12 -6.98
N ASP A 55 6.14 18.04 -7.70
CA ASP A 55 5.56 18.73 -8.86
C ASP A 55 5.01 17.75 -9.90
N VAL A 56 5.72 16.62 -10.11
CA VAL A 56 5.30 15.57 -11.04
C VAL A 56 4.03 14.87 -10.55
N ALA A 57 3.96 14.52 -9.27
CA ALA A 57 2.79 13.88 -8.69
C ALA A 57 1.58 14.83 -8.68
N MET A 58 1.80 16.12 -8.41
CA MET A 58 0.78 17.16 -8.46
C MET A 58 0.27 17.38 -9.88
N PHE A 59 1.16 17.39 -10.88
CA PHE A 59 0.81 17.50 -12.29
C PHE A 59 0.05 16.28 -12.79
N GLY A 60 0.55 15.06 -12.53
CA GLY A 60 -0.14 13.81 -12.90
C GLY A 60 -1.54 13.73 -12.29
N ARG A 61 -1.67 14.13 -11.02
CA ARG A 61 -2.98 14.25 -10.37
C ARG A 61 -3.89 15.29 -11.00
N ALA A 62 -3.35 16.41 -11.48
CA ALA A 62 -4.16 17.43 -12.15
C ALA A 62 -4.74 16.92 -13.48
N GLN A 63 -4.07 15.96 -14.12
CA GLN A 63 -4.57 15.26 -15.30
C GLN A 63 -5.57 14.14 -14.99
N ALA A 64 -5.58 13.62 -13.75
CA ALA A 64 -6.56 12.63 -13.33
C ALA A 64 -7.97 13.25 -13.29
N SER A 65 -8.98 12.47 -13.69
CA SER A 65 -10.38 12.90 -13.81
C SER A 65 -11.04 13.38 -12.51
N ARG A 66 -10.38 13.23 -11.36
CA ARG A 66 -10.90 13.63 -10.05
C ARG A 66 -9.84 14.33 -9.20
N LEU A 67 -9.98 15.64 -9.05
CA LEU A 67 -9.21 16.46 -8.11
C LEU A 67 -9.62 16.22 -6.65
N LYS A 68 -9.39 15.01 -6.12
CA LYS A 68 -9.63 14.70 -4.71
C LYS A 68 -8.45 15.17 -3.87
N ARG A 69 -8.68 15.95 -2.81
CA ARG A 69 -7.65 16.31 -1.81
C ARG A 69 -7.08 15.01 -1.21
N ILE A 70 -5.75 14.88 -1.20
CA ILE A 70 -5.09 13.80 -0.48
C ILE A 70 -5.16 14.15 1.01
N TYR A 71 -5.87 13.34 1.77
CA TYR A 71 -5.92 13.47 3.22
C TYR A 71 -4.57 13.06 3.82
N LYS A 72 -4.20 13.66 4.96
CA LYS A 72 -2.92 13.40 5.63
C LYS A 72 -2.64 11.90 5.85
N ASP A 73 -3.65 11.14 6.30
CA ASP A 73 -3.52 9.69 6.55
C ASP A 73 -3.24 8.87 5.30
N ARG A 74 -3.69 9.36 4.15
CA ARG A 74 -3.53 8.74 2.84
C ARG A 74 -2.18 9.09 2.24
N ALA A 75 -1.73 10.33 2.40
CA ALA A 75 -0.36 10.73 2.07
C ALA A 75 0.66 9.88 2.85
N LYS A 76 0.46 9.68 4.16
CA LYS A 76 1.31 8.78 4.95
C LYS A 76 1.31 7.35 4.41
N ALA A 77 0.15 6.82 4.02
CA ALA A 77 0.06 5.48 3.45
C ALA A 77 0.79 5.36 2.11
N ILE A 78 0.67 6.37 1.24
CA ILE A 78 1.40 6.46 -0.03
C ILE A 78 2.91 6.50 0.23
N ASN A 79 3.39 7.36 1.13
CA ASN A 79 4.82 7.49 1.41
C ASN A 79 5.43 6.23 2.02
N ALA A 80 4.70 5.56 2.92
CA ALA A 80 5.11 4.28 3.48
C ALA A 80 5.22 3.21 2.38
N LEU A 81 4.20 3.10 1.52
CA LEU A 81 4.18 2.12 0.44
C LEU A 81 5.24 2.43 -0.64
N HIS A 82 5.42 3.70 -0.99
CA HIS A 82 6.48 4.17 -1.88
C HIS A 82 7.87 3.74 -1.39
N SER A 83 8.14 3.89 -0.10
CA SER A 83 9.41 3.47 0.48
C SER A 83 9.63 1.95 0.41
N VAL A 84 8.57 1.15 0.58
CA VAL A 84 8.66 -0.30 0.37
C VAL A 84 9.01 -0.60 -1.09
N PHE A 85 8.32 0.02 -2.03
CA PHE A 85 8.54 -0.20 -3.46
C PHE A 85 9.93 0.24 -3.91
N SER A 86 10.44 1.37 -3.39
CA SER A 86 11.81 1.81 -3.61
C SER A 86 12.85 0.79 -3.18
N ALA A 87 12.57 0.00 -2.14
CA ALA A 87 13.47 -1.08 -1.69
C ALA A 87 13.35 -2.35 -2.53
N HIS A 88 12.24 -2.56 -3.25
CA HIS A 88 11.98 -3.81 -3.98
C HIS A 88 11.97 -3.63 -5.50
N VAL A 89 12.46 -2.49 -6.00
CA VAL A 89 12.56 -2.24 -7.44
C VAL A 89 13.76 -2.98 -8.03
N ASN A 90 13.50 -3.80 -9.04
CA ASN A 90 14.52 -4.34 -9.92
C ASN A 90 14.85 -3.29 -10.98
N LEU A 91 16.12 -2.98 -11.16
CA LEU A 91 16.55 -1.87 -12.01
C LEU A 91 16.67 -2.24 -13.48
N VAL A 92 16.83 -3.52 -13.75
CA VAL A 92 16.92 -4.03 -15.12
C VAL A 92 15.53 -4.07 -15.71
N THR A 93 14.56 -4.59 -14.95
CA THR A 93 13.17 -4.75 -15.42
C THR A 93 12.26 -3.58 -15.05
N PHE A 94 12.69 -2.70 -14.13
CA PHE A 94 11.88 -1.66 -13.50
C PHE A 94 10.62 -2.20 -12.80
N GLN A 95 10.60 -3.50 -12.51
CA GLN A 95 9.50 -4.16 -11.82
C GLN A 95 9.71 -4.11 -10.31
N ILE A 96 8.60 -4.03 -9.58
CA ILE A 96 8.63 -4.10 -8.13
C ILE A 96 8.39 -5.57 -7.75
N GLU A 97 9.43 -6.23 -7.24
CA GLU A 97 9.43 -7.68 -6.94
C GLU A 97 8.85 -7.97 -5.54
N ILE A 98 7.63 -7.50 -5.30
CA ILE A 98 6.91 -7.79 -4.05
C ILE A 98 5.40 -7.75 -4.29
N SER A 99 4.68 -8.71 -3.74
CA SER A 99 3.23 -8.68 -3.75
C SER A 99 2.68 -7.50 -2.93
N LEU A 100 1.53 -6.97 -3.33
CA LEU A 100 0.90 -5.87 -2.59
C LEU A 100 0.57 -6.23 -1.14
N ARG A 101 0.35 -7.52 -0.86
CA ARG A 101 0.11 -8.03 0.50
C ARG A 101 1.36 -7.88 1.35
N ASN A 102 2.48 -8.44 0.90
CA ASN A 102 3.74 -8.35 1.64
C ASN A 102 4.21 -6.90 1.76
N ALA A 103 3.96 -6.07 0.73
CA ALA A 103 4.24 -4.65 0.79
C ALA A 103 3.38 -3.92 1.83
N SER A 104 2.10 -4.29 1.95
CA SER A 104 1.19 -3.76 2.97
C SER A 104 1.68 -4.11 4.38
N ASP A 105 2.18 -5.33 4.58
CA ASP A 105 2.72 -5.77 5.87
C ASP A 105 3.98 -4.98 6.24
N LEU A 106 4.94 -4.86 5.32
CA LEU A 106 6.17 -4.09 5.52
C LEU A 106 5.91 -2.59 5.74
N ALA A 107 4.90 -2.02 5.09
CA ALA A 107 4.51 -0.62 5.28
C ALA A 107 3.70 -0.38 6.57
N GLY A 108 3.31 -1.44 7.31
CA GLY A 108 2.41 -1.36 8.45
C GLY A 108 0.99 -0.94 8.09
N LEU A 109 0.55 -1.19 6.85
CA LEU A 109 -0.77 -0.81 6.34
C LEU A 109 -1.83 -1.89 6.53
N THR A 110 -1.38 -3.10 6.81
CA THR A 110 -2.25 -4.25 7.02
C THR A 110 -3.05 -4.11 8.29
N THR A 111 -4.32 -4.53 8.23
CA THR A 111 -5.21 -4.49 9.40
C THR A 111 -5.93 -5.81 9.56
N VAL A 112 -6.03 -6.27 10.81
CA VAL A 112 -6.83 -7.43 11.19
C VAL A 112 -8.13 -6.94 11.83
N SER A 113 -9.23 -7.67 11.66
CA SER A 113 -10.48 -7.41 12.39
C SER A 113 -10.41 -7.98 13.80
N GLU A 114 -11.10 -7.34 14.75
CA GLU A 114 -11.18 -7.85 16.13
C GLU A 114 -11.76 -9.27 16.21
N ALA A 115 -12.71 -9.61 15.33
CA ALA A 115 -13.24 -10.97 15.22
C ALA A 115 -12.15 -11.98 14.83
N GLU A 116 -11.27 -11.62 13.89
CA GLU A 116 -10.18 -12.49 13.42
C GLU A 116 -9.09 -12.65 14.49
N ILE A 117 -8.83 -11.58 15.27
CA ILE A 117 -7.92 -11.65 16.43
C ILE A 117 -8.48 -12.63 17.46
N LYS A 118 -9.76 -12.53 17.80
CA LYS A 118 -10.42 -13.46 18.74
C LYS A 118 -10.41 -14.89 18.25
N SER A 119 -10.71 -15.13 16.97
CA SER A 119 -10.66 -16.47 16.39
C SER A 119 -9.25 -17.05 16.40
N ALA A 120 -8.20 -16.24 16.20
CA ALA A 120 -6.81 -16.69 16.30
C ALA A 120 -6.35 -16.93 17.76
N GLU A 121 -6.96 -16.24 18.73
CA GLU A 121 -6.73 -16.50 20.16
C GLU A 121 -7.42 -17.79 20.63
N GLU A 122 -8.61 -18.07 20.11
CA GLU A 122 -9.42 -19.25 20.43
C GLU A 122 -8.91 -20.53 19.72
N ASP A 123 -8.47 -20.41 18.46
CA ASP A 123 -7.91 -21.52 17.69
C ASP A 123 -6.49 -21.19 17.20
N LYS A 124 -5.49 -21.89 17.76
CA LYS A 124 -4.07 -21.71 17.42
C LYS A 124 -3.72 -22.17 16.00
N LEU A 125 -4.58 -22.94 15.34
CA LEU A 125 -4.40 -23.34 13.94
C LEU A 125 -4.99 -22.31 12.96
N HIS A 126 -5.81 -21.37 13.44
CA HIS A 126 -6.45 -20.37 12.59
C HIS A 126 -5.44 -19.30 12.15
N THR A 127 -5.35 -19.07 10.84
CA THR A 127 -4.52 -18.00 10.30
C THR A 127 -5.41 -16.77 10.05
N PRO A 128 -5.18 -15.65 10.74
CA PRO A 128 -6.09 -14.51 10.67
C PRO A 128 -6.14 -13.90 9.26
N ILE A 129 -7.35 -13.58 8.81
CA ILE A 129 -7.57 -12.93 7.53
C ILE A 129 -7.20 -11.45 7.64
N VAL A 130 -6.24 -11.03 6.82
CA VAL A 130 -5.73 -9.66 6.81
C VAL A 130 -6.38 -8.80 5.72
N SER A 131 -6.66 -7.53 6.04
CA SER A 131 -7.14 -6.56 5.06
C SER A 131 -6.03 -5.64 4.57
N ILE A 132 -5.82 -5.65 3.25
CA ILE A 132 -4.86 -4.79 2.53
C ILE A 132 -5.55 -3.60 1.82
N SER A 133 -6.81 -3.32 2.18
CA SER A 133 -7.63 -2.26 1.56
C SER A 133 -6.96 -0.89 1.54
N ARG A 134 -6.10 -0.62 2.54
CA ARG A 134 -5.31 0.61 2.62
C ARG A 134 -4.23 0.67 1.56
N ALA A 135 -3.42 -0.37 1.44
CA ALA A 135 -2.37 -0.47 0.43
C ALA A 135 -2.98 -0.44 -0.99
N SER A 136 -4.09 -1.13 -1.24
CA SER A 136 -4.80 -1.10 -2.53
C SER A 136 -5.27 0.30 -2.92
N ARG A 137 -5.83 1.07 -1.97
CA ARG A 137 -6.22 2.47 -2.23
C ARG A 137 -5.02 3.38 -2.47
N ALA A 138 -3.95 3.20 -1.71
CA ALA A 138 -2.71 3.96 -1.90
C ALA A 138 -2.08 3.67 -3.27
N LEU A 139 -1.98 2.39 -3.66
CA LEU A 139 -1.48 1.98 -4.97
C LEU A 139 -2.28 2.61 -6.11
N LYS A 140 -3.62 2.57 -6.01
CA LYS A 140 -4.48 3.20 -7.03
C LYS A 140 -4.15 4.69 -7.21
N GLU A 141 -3.92 5.42 -6.12
CA GLU A 141 -3.56 6.83 -6.19
C GLU A 141 -2.14 7.04 -6.73
N MET A 142 -1.20 6.17 -6.39
CA MET A 142 0.14 6.20 -6.97
C MET A 142 0.10 6.02 -8.49
N VAL A 143 -0.81 5.18 -8.99
CA VAL A 143 -1.07 5.03 -10.43
C VAL A 143 -1.71 6.29 -11.02
N GLU A 144 -2.73 6.86 -10.37
CA GLU A 144 -3.37 8.11 -10.81
C GLU A 144 -2.40 9.30 -10.82
N MET A 145 -1.39 9.32 -9.94
CA MET A 145 -0.34 10.34 -9.91
C MET A 145 0.80 10.09 -10.90
N GLY A 146 0.82 8.92 -11.57
CA GLY A 146 1.92 8.53 -12.46
C GLY A 146 3.21 8.14 -11.74
N VAL A 147 3.17 7.93 -10.42
CA VAL A 147 4.33 7.45 -9.63
C VAL A 147 4.63 5.99 -9.95
N ILE A 148 3.60 5.20 -10.25
CA ILE A 148 3.70 3.79 -10.60
C ILE A 148 2.87 3.51 -11.83
N ARG A 149 3.37 2.65 -12.71
CA ARG A 149 2.60 2.05 -13.79
C ARG A 149 2.21 0.63 -13.40
N ALA A 150 0.91 0.32 -13.42
CA ALA A 150 0.38 -0.97 -12.99
C ALA A 150 -0.66 -1.49 -14.00
N ASP A 151 -0.29 -1.51 -15.27
CA ASP A 151 -1.15 -2.03 -16.34
C ASP A 151 -1.46 -3.51 -16.08
N LYS A 152 -2.70 -3.93 -16.33
CA LYS A 152 -3.13 -5.32 -16.05
C LYS A 152 -2.26 -6.35 -16.78
N GLU A 153 -1.79 -6.01 -17.98
CA GLU A 153 -0.93 -6.88 -18.79
C GLU A 153 0.48 -7.05 -18.20
N TRP A 154 0.89 -6.14 -17.31
CA TRP A 154 2.22 -6.14 -16.69
C TRP A 154 2.21 -6.73 -15.28
N GLN A 155 1.02 -7.03 -14.74
CA GLN A 155 0.87 -7.71 -13.45
C GLN A 155 1.11 -9.20 -13.66
N VAL A 156 2.08 -9.75 -12.94
CA VAL A 156 2.45 -11.16 -13.03
C VAL A 156 1.75 -11.90 -11.91
N TRP A 157 0.90 -12.88 -12.26
CA TRP A 157 0.31 -13.76 -11.27
C TRP A 157 1.36 -14.71 -10.69
N ASP A 158 1.63 -14.57 -9.39
CA ASP A 158 2.45 -15.52 -8.64
C ASP A 158 1.60 -16.77 -8.34
N LYS A 159 1.89 -17.86 -9.06
CA LYS A 159 1.19 -19.13 -8.90
C LYS A 159 1.43 -19.79 -7.55
N GLU A 160 2.58 -19.54 -6.91
CA GLU A 160 2.94 -20.15 -5.64
C GLU A 160 2.33 -19.39 -4.45
N ALA A 161 2.38 -18.05 -4.51
CA ALA A 161 1.83 -17.20 -3.45
C ALA A 161 0.31 -16.96 -3.59
N GLY A 162 -0.27 -17.26 -4.76
CA GLY A 162 -1.70 -17.06 -5.02
C GLY A 162 -2.11 -15.58 -5.02
N CYS A 163 -1.22 -14.70 -5.51
CA CYS A 163 -1.46 -13.26 -5.56
C CYS A 163 -0.97 -12.63 -6.88
N TRP A 164 -1.58 -11.50 -7.25
CA TRP A 164 -1.11 -10.58 -8.30
C TRP A 164 0.01 -9.67 -7.80
#